data_AF-A0A0C1YJ74-F1
#
_entry.id   AF-A0A0C1YJ74-F1
#
_cell.length_a   1.000
_cell.length_b   1.000
_cell.length_c   1.000
_cell.angle_alpha   90.00
_cell.angle_beta   90.00
_cell.angle_gamma   90.00
#
_symmetry.space_group_name_H-M   'P 1'
#
loop_
_entity.id
_entity.type
_entity.pdbx_description
1 polymer ?
#
loop_
_entity_poly.entity_id
_entity_poly.type
_entity_poly.pdbx_seq_one_letter_code
_entity_poly.pdbx_strand_id
1 'polypeptide(L)'
;MKRQRKIAIVLSSVFVLLVGLISLVGFNLAQASDEIPATVQTCLPPATQTVKVWGRVETDTESYTLIGTTWTEGDEDVYQEVLIYLNAEDTCRSLLPEDDPVLSHYIPLQLARELALQRYTRVLQEQGGREAYQQQLTDYLTSAPEGTRSKFPPEHIWALEQLGIELPTDSYEVLP
;
A
#
# COMPACT_ATOMS: atom_id res chain seq x y z
N MET A 1 -41.75 17.66 -31.06
CA MET A 1 -41.28 16.41 -30.39
C MET A 1 -39.95 15.86 -30.96
N LYS A 2 -38.91 16.69 -31.22
CA LYS A 2 -37.59 16.21 -31.74
C LYS A 2 -36.38 16.57 -30.87
N ARG A 3 -36.55 17.40 -29.83
CA ARG A 3 -35.43 17.92 -29.02
C ARG A 3 -35.08 17.05 -27.80
N GLN A 4 -36.01 16.23 -27.31
CA GLN A 4 -35.80 15.42 -26.10
C GLN A 4 -35.13 14.05 -26.31
N ARG A 5 -35.04 13.56 -27.56
CA ARG A 5 -34.35 12.29 -27.87
C ARG A 5 -32.82 12.40 -27.81
N LYS A 6 -32.25 13.59 -28.01
CA LYS A 6 -30.78 13.76 -28.00
C LYS A 6 -30.18 13.76 -26.60
N ILE A 7 -30.94 14.16 -25.57
CA ILE A 7 -30.45 14.27 -24.19
C ILE A 7 -30.37 12.88 -23.52
N ALA A 8 -31.33 12.00 -23.80
CA ALA A 8 -31.35 10.65 -23.24
C ALA A 8 -30.17 9.78 -23.71
N ILE A 9 -29.68 9.98 -24.94
CA ILE A 9 -28.57 9.18 -25.50
C ILE A 9 -27.22 9.60 -24.90
N VAL A 10 -27.02 10.90 -24.62
CA VAL A 10 -25.78 11.40 -24.01
C VAL A 10 -25.64 10.94 -22.56
N LEU A 11 -26.75 10.89 -21.79
CA LEU A 11 -26.72 10.40 -20.40
C LEU A 11 -26.40 8.90 -20.30
N SER A 12 -26.90 8.06 -21.21
CA SER A 12 -26.57 6.62 -21.21
C SER A 12 -25.10 6.36 -21.56
N SER A 13 -24.50 7.12 -22.47
CA SER A 13 -23.09 6.94 -22.85
C SER A 13 -22.11 7.35 -21.75
N VAL A 14 -22.43 8.38 -20.96
CA VAL A 14 -21.62 8.80 -19.81
C VAL A 14 -21.68 7.78 -18.67
N PHE A 15 -22.84 7.16 -18.45
CA PHE A 15 -23.02 6.16 -17.40
C PHE A 15 -22.24 4.86 -17.68
N VAL A 16 -22.18 4.41 -18.94
CA VAL A 16 -21.40 3.22 -19.33
C VAL A 16 -19.89 3.46 -19.23
N LEU A 17 -19.42 4.68 -19.56
CA LEU A 17 -18.01 5.08 -19.38
C LEU A 17 -17.61 5.16 -17.89
N LEU A 18 -18.49 5.66 -17.03
CA LEU A 18 -18.25 5.73 -15.57
C LEU A 18 -18.22 4.34 -14.92
N VAL A 19 -19.10 3.43 -15.31
CA VAL A 19 -19.09 2.05 -14.79
C VAL A 19 -17.86 1.28 -15.27
N GLY A 20 -17.39 1.51 -16.50
CA GLY A 20 -16.16 0.89 -17.02
C GLY A 20 -14.88 1.34 -16.29
N LEU A 21 -14.80 2.60 -15.87
CA LEU A 21 -13.68 3.13 -15.09
C LEU A 21 -13.67 2.63 -13.63
N ILE A 22 -14.84 2.41 -13.03
CA ILE A 22 -14.93 1.86 -11.67
C ILE A 22 -14.51 0.37 -11.65
N SER A 23 -14.78 -0.38 -12.70
CA SER A 23 -14.41 -1.81 -12.77
C SER A 23 -12.90 -2.07 -12.87
N LEU A 24 -12.13 -1.15 -13.45
CA LEU A 24 -10.66 -1.30 -13.57
C LEU A 24 -9.93 -1.07 -12.23
N VAL A 25 -10.48 -0.21 -11.36
CA VAL A 25 -9.89 0.00 -10.02
C VAL A 25 -10.25 -1.15 -9.06
N GLY A 26 -11.46 -1.71 -9.19
CA GLY A 26 -11.93 -2.80 -8.31
C GLY A 26 -11.23 -4.15 -8.51
N PHE A 27 -10.74 -4.46 -9.72
CA PHE A 27 -10.13 -5.76 -10.01
C PHE A 27 -8.73 -5.94 -9.40
N ASN A 28 -8.00 -4.86 -9.14
CA ASN A 28 -6.67 -4.94 -8.50
C ASN A 28 -6.75 -5.05 -6.98
N LEU A 29 -7.87 -4.67 -6.35
CA LEU A 29 -8.04 -4.76 -4.89
C LEU A 29 -8.36 -6.18 -4.40
N ALA A 30 -8.83 -7.08 -5.28
CA ALA A 30 -9.37 -8.39 -4.89
C ALA A 30 -8.38 -9.56 -5.02
N GLN A 31 -7.15 -9.35 -5.55
CA GLN A 31 -6.22 -10.44 -5.90
C GLN A 31 -5.04 -10.65 -4.95
N ALA A 32 -5.03 -9.99 -3.79
CA ALA A 32 -4.03 -10.31 -2.79
C ALA A 32 -4.49 -11.53 -1.98
N SER A 33 -4.38 -12.71 -2.60
CA SER A 33 -4.45 -13.98 -1.87
C SER A 33 -3.36 -13.99 -0.78
N ASP A 34 -3.70 -14.49 0.41
CA ASP A 34 -2.77 -14.58 1.53
C ASP A 34 -1.64 -15.61 1.30
N GLU A 35 -1.71 -16.38 0.21
CA GLU A 35 -0.72 -17.41 -0.09
C GLU A 35 0.51 -16.83 -0.79
N ILE A 36 1.63 -16.85 -0.06
CA ILE A 36 2.92 -16.38 -0.54
C ILE A 36 3.54 -17.46 -1.43
N PRO A 37 3.84 -17.17 -2.72
CA PRO A 37 4.48 -18.12 -3.61
C PRO A 37 5.77 -18.68 -3.00
N ALA A 38 6.06 -19.97 -3.23
CA ALA A 38 7.27 -20.61 -2.70
C ALA A 38 8.56 -19.89 -3.15
N THR A 39 8.53 -19.27 -4.33
CA THR A 39 9.63 -18.45 -4.88
C THR A 39 9.89 -17.18 -4.09
N VAL A 40 8.89 -16.63 -3.38
CA VAL A 40 9.07 -15.47 -2.49
C VAL A 40 9.72 -15.90 -1.18
N GLN A 41 9.41 -17.10 -0.67
CA GLN A 41 9.96 -17.59 0.60
C GLN A 41 11.49 -17.67 0.59
N THR A 42 12.11 -17.91 -0.58
CA THR A 42 13.57 -17.96 -0.72
C THR A 42 14.25 -16.59 -0.63
N CYS A 43 13.48 -15.50 -0.71
CA CYS A 43 13.98 -14.12 -0.62
C CYS A 43 13.72 -13.45 0.72
N LEU A 44 12.97 -14.11 1.59
CA LEU A 44 12.72 -13.59 2.91
C LEU A 44 13.97 -13.79 3.79
N PRO A 45 14.19 -12.90 4.79
CA PRO A 45 15.24 -13.11 5.77
C PRO A 45 15.14 -14.51 6.40
N PRO A 46 16.25 -15.25 6.58
CA PRO A 46 16.22 -16.63 7.09
C PRO A 46 15.57 -16.78 8.48
N ALA A 47 15.57 -15.71 9.27
CA ALA A 47 14.99 -15.68 10.62
C ALA A 47 13.50 -15.34 10.66
N THR A 48 12.85 -15.17 9.50
CA THR A 48 11.43 -14.79 9.42
C THR A 48 10.53 -15.86 10.03
N GLN A 49 9.75 -15.51 11.04
CA GLN A 49 8.80 -16.38 11.71
C GLN A 49 7.38 -16.21 11.17
N THR A 50 6.96 -14.96 10.99
CA THR A 50 5.66 -14.64 10.40
C THR A 50 5.82 -13.73 9.20
N VAL A 51 4.89 -13.89 8.27
CA VAL A 51 4.85 -13.20 7.01
C VAL A 51 3.44 -12.72 6.76
N LYS A 52 3.34 -11.49 6.25
CA LYS A 52 2.07 -10.89 5.92
C LYS A 52 2.21 -10.09 4.64
N VAL A 53 1.44 -10.45 3.63
CA VAL A 53 1.39 -9.64 2.42
C VAL A 53 0.62 -8.36 2.74
N TRP A 54 1.14 -7.21 2.36
CA TRP A 54 0.46 -5.92 2.46
C TRP A 54 -0.09 -5.45 1.13
N GLY A 55 0.57 -5.81 0.03
CA GLY A 55 0.09 -5.51 -1.29
C GLY A 55 0.90 -6.24 -2.35
N ARG A 56 0.30 -6.38 -3.52
CA ARG A 56 0.96 -6.89 -4.72
C ARG A 56 0.56 -6.03 -5.91
N VAL A 57 1.54 -5.70 -6.73
CA VAL A 57 1.33 -5.07 -8.04
C VAL A 57 2.01 -5.93 -9.09
N GLU A 58 1.26 -6.26 -10.14
CA GLU A 58 1.72 -7.08 -11.25
C GLU A 58 1.77 -6.22 -12.52
N THR A 59 2.79 -6.45 -13.33
CA THR A 59 2.94 -5.90 -14.68
C THR A 59 3.03 -7.06 -15.67
N ASP A 60 3.16 -6.78 -16.96
CA ASP A 60 3.27 -7.81 -17.99
C ASP A 60 4.47 -8.75 -17.81
N THR A 61 5.55 -8.30 -17.15
CA THR A 61 6.83 -9.02 -17.08
C THR A 61 7.40 -9.18 -15.67
N GLU A 62 6.80 -8.55 -14.68
CA GLU A 62 7.33 -8.50 -13.32
C GLU A 62 6.23 -8.25 -12.30
N SER A 63 6.48 -8.65 -11.05
CA SER A 63 5.62 -8.34 -9.91
C SER A 63 6.42 -7.82 -8.74
N TYR A 64 5.75 -6.97 -7.96
CA TYR A 64 6.26 -6.37 -6.73
C TYR A 64 5.30 -6.73 -5.60
N THR A 65 5.81 -7.33 -4.53
CA THR A 65 5.02 -7.70 -3.35
C THR A 65 5.62 -7.03 -2.12
N LEU A 66 4.81 -6.24 -1.41
CA LEU A 66 5.18 -5.68 -0.11
C LEU A 66 4.77 -6.66 0.99
N ILE A 67 5.71 -7.04 1.85
CA ILE A 67 5.52 -8.07 2.88
C ILE A 67 6.01 -7.54 4.22
N GLY A 68 5.17 -7.63 5.25
CA GLY A 68 5.59 -7.49 6.65
C GLY A 68 6.17 -8.81 7.14
N THR A 69 7.38 -8.78 7.68
CA THR A 69 8.05 -9.90 8.31
C THR A 69 8.22 -9.64 9.80
N THR A 70 8.14 -10.69 10.62
CA THR A 70 8.57 -10.61 12.02
C THR A 70 9.60 -11.68 12.35
N TRP A 71 10.54 -11.33 13.22
CA TRP A 71 11.47 -12.26 13.86
C TRP A 71 11.74 -11.80 15.28
N THR A 72 12.41 -12.64 16.07
CA THR A 72 12.78 -12.31 17.45
C THR A 72 14.29 -12.07 17.50
N GLU A 73 14.69 -10.91 18.02
CA GLU A 73 16.09 -10.58 18.32
C GLU A 73 16.25 -10.39 19.83
N GLY A 74 16.93 -11.34 20.48
CA GLY A 74 16.97 -11.38 21.95
C GLY A 74 15.58 -11.68 22.54
N ASP A 75 15.06 -10.76 23.34
CA ASP A 75 13.73 -10.84 23.96
C ASP A 75 12.70 -9.92 23.27
N GLU A 76 13.04 -9.33 22.12
CA GLU A 76 12.20 -8.39 21.39
C GLU A 76 11.71 -8.96 20.05
N ASP A 77 10.43 -8.76 19.74
CA ASP A 77 9.88 -9.04 18.42
C ASP A 77 10.13 -7.84 17.50
N VAL A 78 10.91 -8.08 16.44
CA VAL A 78 11.25 -7.10 15.42
C VAL A 78 10.31 -7.27 14.24
N TYR A 79 9.76 -6.15 13.77
CA TYR A 79 8.91 -6.08 12.57
C TYR A 79 9.62 -5.26 11.49
N GLN A 80 9.61 -5.76 10.25
CA GLN A 80 10.13 -5.06 9.09
C GLN A 80 9.17 -5.22 7.90
N GLU A 81 9.15 -4.23 7.02
CA GLU A 81 8.54 -4.39 5.70
C GLU A 81 9.64 -4.64 4.65
N VAL A 82 9.43 -5.62 3.78
CA VAL A 82 10.33 -5.97 2.68
C VAL A 82 9.59 -5.87 1.35
N LEU A 83 10.26 -5.31 0.34
CA LEU A 83 9.76 -5.26 -1.02
C LEU A 83 10.39 -6.39 -1.84
N ILE A 84 9.57 -7.35 -2.25
CA ILE A 84 10.00 -8.49 -3.06
C ILE A 84 9.69 -8.23 -4.52
N TYR A 85 10.70 -8.43 -5.36
CA TYR A 85 10.63 -8.41 -6.82
C TYR A 85 10.68 -9.83 -7.37
N LEU A 86 9.77 -10.13 -8.31
CA LEU A 86 9.82 -11.33 -9.14
C LEU A 86 9.78 -10.92 -10.62
N ASN A 87 10.72 -11.42 -11.42
CA ASN A 87 10.66 -11.29 -12.87
C ASN A 87 9.84 -12.45 -13.51
N ALA A 88 9.63 -12.40 -14.82
CA ALA A 88 8.93 -13.44 -15.60
C ALA A 88 9.60 -14.84 -15.56
N GLU A 89 10.84 -14.94 -15.08
CA GLU A 89 11.57 -16.20 -14.92
C GLU A 89 11.56 -16.68 -13.46
N ASP A 90 10.68 -16.13 -12.61
CA ASP A 90 10.58 -16.41 -11.17
C ASP A 90 11.87 -16.15 -10.39
N THR A 91 12.76 -15.30 -10.92
CA THR A 91 13.93 -14.83 -10.20
C THR A 91 13.49 -13.83 -9.15
N CYS A 92 13.80 -14.15 -7.90
CA CYS A 92 13.36 -13.40 -6.75
C CYS A 92 14.48 -12.54 -6.15
N ARG A 93 14.16 -11.29 -5.78
CA ARG A 93 15.07 -10.33 -5.14
C ARG A 93 14.34 -9.52 -4.06
N SER A 94 14.96 -9.34 -2.90
CA SER A 94 14.56 -8.31 -1.95
C SER A 94 15.18 -6.98 -2.37
N LEU A 95 14.35 -5.94 -2.51
CA LEU A 95 14.77 -4.62 -3.01
C LEU A 95 14.89 -3.57 -1.91
N LEU A 96 14.20 -3.71 -0.79
CA LEU A 96 14.16 -2.68 0.26
C LEU A 96 15.24 -2.94 1.32
N PRO A 97 16.25 -2.07 1.46
CA PRO A 97 17.18 -2.13 2.57
C PRO A 97 16.50 -1.63 3.85
N GLU A 98 16.98 -2.09 5.00
CA GLU A 98 16.37 -1.84 6.32
C GLU A 98 16.30 -0.35 6.70
N ASP A 99 17.23 0.46 6.18
CA ASP A 99 17.40 1.88 6.51
C ASP A 99 16.68 2.84 5.56
N ASP A 100 16.01 2.34 4.52
CA ASP A 100 15.29 3.17 3.55
C ASP A 100 13.87 2.64 3.26
N PRO A 101 12.86 3.18 3.97
CA PRO A 101 11.46 2.75 3.79
C PRO A 101 10.78 3.37 2.56
N VAL A 102 11.48 4.16 1.73
CA VAL A 102 10.89 4.84 0.58
C VAL A 102 10.84 3.89 -0.62
N LEU A 103 9.67 3.31 -0.89
CA LEU A 103 9.42 2.39 -2.00
C LEU A 103 9.78 3.03 -3.35
N SER A 104 9.50 4.32 -3.51
CA SER A 104 9.72 5.03 -4.77
C SER A 104 11.21 5.21 -5.14
N HIS A 105 12.15 4.90 -4.24
CA HIS A 105 13.57 4.76 -4.58
C HIS A 105 13.89 3.50 -5.38
N TYR A 106 13.05 2.46 -5.29
CA TYR A 106 13.30 1.13 -5.85
C TYR A 106 12.37 0.77 -6.99
N ILE A 107 11.18 1.37 -7.02
CA ILE A 107 10.15 1.10 -8.03
C ILE A 107 9.52 2.39 -8.53
N PRO A 108 8.91 2.38 -9.73
CA PRO A 108 8.19 3.54 -10.23
C PRO A 108 7.18 4.08 -9.22
N LEU A 109 7.15 5.41 -9.03
CA LEU A 109 6.31 6.09 -8.03
C LEU A 109 4.83 5.67 -8.08
N GLN A 110 4.30 5.41 -9.28
CA GLN A 110 2.92 4.95 -9.44
C GLN A 110 2.70 3.58 -8.77
N LEU A 111 3.62 2.63 -8.94
CA LEU A 111 3.54 1.31 -8.31
C LEU A 111 3.76 1.41 -6.79
N ALA A 112 4.67 2.30 -6.35
CA ALA A 112 4.88 2.59 -4.92
C ALA A 112 3.59 3.11 -4.25
N ARG A 113 2.91 4.05 -4.89
CA ARG A 113 1.61 4.58 -4.44
C ARG A 113 0.53 3.51 -4.39
N GLU A 114 0.47 2.63 -5.38
CA GLU A 114 -0.48 1.51 -5.40
C GLU A 114 -0.23 0.52 -4.26
N LEU A 115 1.02 0.14 -4.01
CA LEU A 115 1.38 -0.70 -2.87
C LEU A 115 1.06 -0.05 -1.53
N ALA A 116 1.38 1.24 -1.37
CA ALA A 116 1.07 2.00 -0.16
C ALA A 116 -0.45 2.05 0.08
N LEU A 117 -1.26 2.25 -0.97
CA LEU A 117 -2.72 2.26 -0.87
C LEU A 117 -3.27 0.88 -0.46
N GLN A 118 -2.77 -0.21 -1.04
CA GLN A 118 -3.16 -1.57 -0.64
C GLN A 118 -2.80 -1.84 0.83
N ARG A 119 -1.59 -1.49 1.24
CA ARG A 119 -1.10 -1.60 2.63
C ARG A 119 -2.05 -0.92 3.60
N TYR A 120 -2.32 0.38 3.42
CA TYR A 120 -3.16 1.12 4.35
C TYR A 120 -4.63 0.68 4.28
N THR A 121 -5.12 0.25 3.12
CA THR A 121 -6.47 -0.34 3.02
C THR A 121 -6.61 -1.56 3.94
N ARG A 122 -5.60 -2.44 3.96
CA ARG A 122 -5.57 -3.60 4.86
C ARG A 122 -5.45 -3.21 6.32
N VAL A 123 -4.55 -2.27 6.64
CA VAL A 123 -4.42 -1.75 8.01
C VAL A 123 -5.76 -1.20 8.51
N LEU A 124 -6.50 -0.45 7.69
CA LEU A 124 -7.82 0.04 8.05
C LEU A 124 -8.81 -1.10 8.32
N GLN A 125 -8.82 -2.15 7.49
CA GLN A 125 -9.71 -3.30 7.68
C GLN A 125 -9.43 -4.02 9.01
N GLU A 126 -8.16 -4.11 9.41
CA GLU A 126 -7.73 -4.81 10.62
C GLU A 126 -7.91 -4.00 11.89
N GLN A 127 -7.77 -2.66 11.80
CA GLN A 127 -7.86 -1.77 12.97
C GLN A 127 -9.28 -1.25 13.23
N GLY A 128 -10.30 -1.84 12.60
CA GLY A 128 -11.70 -1.49 12.83
C GLY A 128 -12.22 -0.32 12.00
N GLY A 129 -11.51 0.04 10.93
CA GLY A 129 -11.93 1.01 9.92
C GLY A 129 -11.27 2.39 10.05
N ARG A 130 -11.67 3.30 9.15
CA ARG A 130 -11.10 4.64 8.98
C ARG A 130 -11.06 5.46 10.27
N GLU A 131 -12.17 5.52 11.01
CA GLU A 131 -12.28 6.37 12.21
C GLU A 131 -11.39 5.88 13.36
N ALA A 132 -11.36 4.57 13.59
CA ALA A 132 -10.49 3.97 14.60
C ALA A 132 -9.01 4.23 14.27
N TYR A 133 -8.63 4.05 13.01
CA TYR A 133 -7.28 4.35 12.54
C TYR A 133 -6.92 5.84 12.66
N GLN A 134 -7.82 6.73 12.23
CA GLN A 134 -7.63 8.19 12.32
C GLN A 134 -7.35 8.60 13.77
N GLN A 135 -8.13 8.09 14.72
CA GLN A 135 -7.95 8.40 16.14
C GLN A 135 -6.58 7.92 16.63
N GLN A 136 -6.24 6.64 16.39
CA GLN A 136 -4.97 6.05 16.82
C GLN A 136 -3.76 6.79 16.23
N LEU A 137 -3.81 7.09 14.94
CA LEU A 137 -2.73 7.80 14.26
C LEU A 137 -2.57 9.23 14.80
N THR A 138 -3.68 9.92 15.06
CA THR A 138 -3.66 11.27 15.64
C THR A 138 -3.06 11.26 17.03
N ASP A 139 -3.47 10.33 17.88
CA ASP A 139 -2.95 10.19 19.25
C ASP A 139 -1.46 9.86 19.24
N TYR A 140 -1.02 8.96 18.36
CA TYR A 140 0.39 8.62 18.19
C TYR A 140 1.23 9.83 17.75
N LEU A 141 0.78 10.55 16.71
CA LEU A 141 1.56 11.66 16.13
C LEU A 141 1.60 12.89 17.06
N THR A 142 0.56 13.11 17.86
CA THR A 142 0.48 14.28 18.76
C THR A 142 1.09 14.02 20.14
N SER A 143 1.30 12.75 20.52
CA SER A 143 1.98 12.37 21.77
C SER A 143 3.50 12.26 21.65
N ALA A 144 4.04 12.36 20.43
CA ALA A 144 5.48 12.32 20.20
C ALA A 144 6.20 13.48 20.92
N PRO A 145 7.29 13.21 21.66
CA PRO A 145 8.13 14.25 22.24
C PRO A 145 8.62 15.28 21.20
N GLU A 146 8.89 16.51 21.65
CA GLU A 146 9.49 17.52 20.78
C GLU A 146 10.82 17.00 20.19
N GLY A 147 10.97 17.13 18.87
CA GLY A 147 12.16 16.66 18.14
C GLY A 147 12.15 15.17 17.75
N THR A 148 11.09 14.41 18.03
CA THR A 148 10.96 13.00 17.62
C THR A 148 9.79 12.78 16.67
N ARG A 149 9.65 13.66 15.66
CA ARG A 149 8.58 13.54 14.66
C ARG A 149 8.73 12.24 13.87
N SER A 150 7.60 11.57 13.66
CA SER A 150 7.55 10.39 12.79
C SER A 150 7.85 10.79 11.35
N LYS A 151 8.62 9.95 10.66
CA LYS A 151 9.02 10.16 9.27
C LYS A 151 8.18 9.29 8.35
N PHE A 152 7.65 9.86 7.28
CA PHE A 152 6.80 9.15 6.33
C PHE A 152 7.36 9.24 4.91
N PRO A 153 7.41 8.12 4.17
CA PRO A 153 7.56 8.15 2.72
C PRO A 153 6.44 8.95 2.04
N PRO A 154 6.71 9.66 0.94
CA PRO A 154 5.70 10.46 0.25
C PRO A 154 4.55 9.63 -0.31
N GLU A 155 4.79 8.40 -0.78
CA GLU A 155 3.73 7.48 -1.21
C GLU A 155 2.79 7.04 -0.06
N HIS A 156 3.28 7.00 1.18
CA HIS A 156 2.45 6.67 2.34
C HIS A 156 1.50 7.81 2.68
N ILE A 157 1.98 9.06 2.65
CA ILE A 157 1.14 10.24 2.84
C ILE A 157 0.05 10.28 1.76
N TRP A 158 0.45 10.12 0.50
CA TRP A 158 -0.50 10.09 -0.62
C TRP A 158 -1.58 9.01 -0.42
N ALA A 159 -1.19 7.80 0.00
CA ALA A 159 -2.13 6.70 0.23
C ALA A 159 -3.11 7.00 1.38
N LEU A 160 -2.62 7.56 2.48
CA LEU A 160 -3.47 7.98 3.61
C LEU A 160 -4.49 9.03 3.19
N GLU A 161 -4.06 10.03 2.40
CA GLU A 161 -4.96 11.06 1.86
C GLU A 161 -6.04 10.46 0.95
N GLN A 162 -5.69 9.48 0.09
CA GLN A 162 -6.68 8.80 -0.76
C GLN A 162 -7.73 8.03 0.06
N LEU A 163 -7.37 7.58 1.27
CA LEU A 163 -8.25 6.89 2.19
C LEU A 163 -9.02 7.84 3.13
N GLY A 164 -8.87 9.15 2.96
CA GLY A 164 -9.52 10.16 3.81
C GLY A 164 -8.99 10.15 5.24
N ILE A 165 -7.71 9.81 5.41
CA ILE A 165 -6.97 9.97 6.66
C ILE A 165 -6.21 11.29 6.62
N GLU A 166 -6.45 12.12 7.62
CA GLU A 166 -5.81 13.42 7.75
C GLU A 166 -4.63 13.31 8.72
N LEU A 167 -3.45 13.75 8.28
CA LEU A 167 -2.29 13.84 9.14
C LEU A 167 -2.29 15.21 9.85
N PRO A 168 -2.14 15.26 11.19
CA PRO A 168 -2.03 16.53 11.90
C PRO A 168 -0.88 17.37 11.34
N THR A 169 -1.11 18.68 11.21
CA THR A 169 -0.08 19.60 10.72
C THR A 169 1.09 19.65 11.70
N ASP A 170 2.32 19.75 11.17
CA ASP A 170 3.56 19.83 11.94
C ASP A 170 3.84 18.64 12.89
N SER A 171 3.14 17.51 12.72
CA SER A 171 3.34 16.31 13.56
C SER A 171 4.23 15.24 12.93
N TYR A 172 4.69 15.45 11.70
CA TYR A 172 5.49 14.50 10.94
C TYR A 172 6.51 15.18 10.04
N GLU A 173 7.47 14.39 9.56
CA GLU A 173 8.44 14.77 8.54
C GLU A 173 8.27 13.89 7.29
N VAL A 174 8.53 14.47 6.12
CA VAL A 174 8.50 13.73 4.85
C VAL A 174 9.91 13.26 4.54
N LEU A 175 10.06 11.97 4.28
CA LEU A 175 11.33 11.42 3.80
C LEU A 175 11.60 11.89 2.36
N PRO A 176 12.85 12.24 2.02
CA PRO A 176 13.22 12.67 0.68
C PRO A 176 13.10 11.55 -0.35
#